data_AF-A0A7J6UJ99-F1
#
_entry.id   AF-A0A7J6UJ99-F1
#
_cell.length_a   1.000
_cell.length_b   1.000
_cell.length_c   1.000
_cell.angle_alpha   90.00
_cell.angle_beta   90.00
_cell.angle_gamma   90.00
#
_symmetry.space_group_name_H-M   'P 1'
#
loop_
_entity.id
_entity.type
_entity.pdbx_description
1 polymer ?
#
loop_
_entity_poly.entity_id
_entity_poly.type
_entity_poly.pdbx_seq_one_letter_code
_entity_poly.pdbx_strand_id
1 'polypeptide(L)'
;MKFTYQLEYNAFGPWHDGYIQYKRLKRLIKQQRHNLAATEEGATITPDDAWQEFEKALCAEMDRISTYFYNIYARLTTSVKQHLAPMEAHKHVESKHRKECIELFAELNELKNFVQLNSEGARKIVKKFDKFNGTSHCGDFMATCQPLVAMQHEAQTNIPAMISDVETR
;
A
#
# COMPACT_ATOMS: atom_id res chain seq x y z
N MET A 1 -6.33 17.31 8.95
CA MET A 1 -6.72 17.12 7.53
C MET A 1 -7.50 15.82 7.35
N LYS A 2 -8.42 15.76 6.37
CA LYS A 2 -9.18 14.55 6.02
C LYS A 2 -8.29 13.62 5.18
N PHE A 3 -7.90 12.46 5.71
CA PHE A 3 -6.95 11.52 5.07
C PHE A 3 -7.29 11.15 3.62
N THR A 4 -8.58 11.10 3.24
CA THR A 4 -8.98 10.84 1.85
C THR A 4 -8.34 11.82 0.85
N TYR A 5 -8.30 13.11 1.17
CA TYR A 5 -7.64 14.10 0.31
C TYR A 5 -6.13 13.99 0.36
N GLN A 6 -5.58 13.64 1.52
CA GLN A 6 -4.14 13.41 1.67
C GLN A 6 -3.68 12.23 0.80
N LEU A 7 -4.45 11.14 0.76
CA LEU A 7 -4.16 9.99 -0.09
C LEU A 7 -4.20 10.38 -1.56
N GLU A 8 -5.25 11.06 -2.01
CA GLU A 8 -5.39 11.51 -3.40
C GLU A 8 -4.29 12.49 -3.83
N TYR A 9 -3.90 13.41 -2.94
CA TYR A 9 -2.88 14.41 -3.23
C TYR A 9 -1.46 13.83 -3.30
N ASN A 10 -1.15 12.86 -2.44
CA ASN A 10 0.20 12.26 -2.37
C ASN A 10 0.33 10.98 -3.21
N ALA A 11 -0.75 10.51 -3.83
CA ALA A 11 -0.72 9.37 -4.72
C ALA A 11 0.03 9.71 -6.01
N PHE A 12 0.92 8.82 -6.44
CA PHE A 12 1.55 8.93 -7.74
C PHE A 12 0.51 8.64 -8.83
N GLY A 13 0.24 9.64 -9.68
CA GLY A 13 -0.84 9.61 -10.66
C GLY A 13 -0.89 8.34 -11.52
N PRO A 14 0.22 7.89 -12.14
CA PRO A 14 0.25 6.67 -12.94
C PRO A 14 -0.12 5.39 -12.17
N TRP A 15 -0.02 5.40 -10.84
CA TRP A 15 -0.31 4.24 -9.99
C TRP A 15 -1.56 4.43 -9.14
N HIS A 16 -2.41 5.40 -9.49
CA HIS A 16 -3.63 5.74 -8.76
C HIS A 16 -4.49 4.50 -8.44
N ASP A 17 -4.67 3.61 -9.42
CA ASP A 17 -5.51 2.41 -9.25
C ASP A 17 -4.89 1.39 -8.30
N GLY A 18 -3.58 1.45 -8.05
CA GLY A 18 -2.89 0.62 -7.07
C GLY A 18 -3.14 1.02 -5.62
N TYR A 19 -3.67 2.21 -5.33
CA TYR A 19 -3.88 2.66 -3.96
C TYR A 19 -5.17 2.12 -3.34
N ILE A 20 -5.17 2.01 -2.01
CA ILE A 20 -6.28 1.56 -1.19
C ILE A 20 -7.55 2.37 -1.47
N GLN A 21 -8.65 1.68 -1.73
CA GLN A 21 -9.97 2.27 -1.96
C GLN A 21 -10.63 2.78 -0.67
N TYR A 22 -10.00 3.76 -0.02
CA TYR A 22 -10.36 4.26 1.31
C TYR A 22 -11.78 4.81 1.38
N LYS A 23 -12.29 5.43 0.29
CA LYS A 23 -13.68 5.91 0.20
C LYS A 23 -14.68 4.74 0.25
N ARG A 24 -14.42 3.64 -0.46
CA ARG A 24 -15.26 2.43 -0.50
C ARG A 24 -15.32 1.78 0.88
N LEU A 25 -14.17 1.53 1.51
CA LEU A 25 -14.11 0.92 2.84
C LEU A 25 -14.80 1.76 3.92
N LYS A 26 -14.69 3.10 3.84
CA LYS A 26 -15.44 4.00 4.73
C LYS A 26 -16.96 3.87 4.58
N ARG A 27 -17.45 3.65 3.36
CA ARG A 27 -18.89 3.47 3.11
C ARG A 27 -19.36 2.15 3.72
N LEU A 28 -18.56 1.08 3.59
CA LEU A 28 -18.84 -0.21 4.21
C LEU A 28 -19.01 -0.09 5.74
N ILE A 29 -18.05 0.54 6.44
CA ILE A 29 -18.14 0.76 7.90
C ILE A 29 -19.42 1.53 8.27
N LYS A 30 -19.80 2.55 7.48
CA LYS A 30 -21.03 3.31 7.75
C LYS A 30 -22.29 2.48 7.55
N GLN A 31 -22.34 1.66 6.50
CA GLN A 31 -23.48 0.79 6.20
C GLN A 31 -23.68 -0.24 7.32
N GLN A 32 -22.61 -0.91 7.74
CA GLN A 32 -22.66 -1.86 8.86
C GLN A 32 -23.14 -1.20 10.16
N ARG A 33 -22.75 0.05 10.42
CA ARG A 33 -23.28 0.81 11.56
C ARG A 33 -24.79 1.04 11.48
N HIS A 34 -25.32 1.35 10.29
CA HIS A 34 -26.76 1.48 10.13
C HIS A 34 -27.46 0.14 10.42
N ASN A 35 -26.90 -0.98 9.99
CA ASN A 35 -27.45 -2.32 10.27
C ASN A 35 -27.40 -2.65 11.78
N LEU A 36 -26.32 -2.29 12.48
CA LEU A 36 -26.19 -2.41 13.94
C LEU A 36 -27.20 -1.56 14.71
N ALA A 37 -27.61 -0.41 14.14
CA ALA A 37 -28.53 0.54 14.77
C ALA A 37 -29.99 0.38 14.31
N ALA A 38 -30.29 -0.55 13.39
CA ALA A 38 -31.58 -0.63 12.73
C ALA A 38 -32.54 -1.62 13.42
N THR A 39 -33.66 -1.06 13.87
CA THR A 39 -35.03 -1.62 14.07
C THR A 39 -35.52 -1.97 15.49
N GLU A 40 -36.85 -1.89 15.64
CA GLU A 40 -37.66 -2.25 16.82
C GLU A 40 -37.51 -3.73 17.23
N GLU A 41 -36.91 -4.56 16.37
CA GLU A 41 -36.65 -6.00 16.55
C GLU A 41 -35.21 -6.31 17.03
N GLY A 42 -34.35 -5.29 17.18
CA GLY A 42 -32.95 -5.45 17.63
C GLY A 42 -31.92 -5.31 16.50
N ALA A 43 -30.62 -5.41 16.85
CA ALA A 43 -29.52 -5.27 15.89
C ALA A 43 -29.48 -6.44 14.90
N THR A 44 -29.35 -6.14 13.60
CA THR A 44 -29.33 -7.19 12.55
C THR A 44 -28.02 -7.96 12.43
N ILE A 45 -26.92 -7.44 12.98
CA ILE A 45 -25.59 -8.08 13.01
C ILE A 45 -24.87 -7.73 14.31
N THR A 46 -23.90 -8.54 14.76
CA THR A 46 -23.04 -8.20 15.91
C THR A 46 -21.79 -7.42 15.47
N PRO A 47 -21.06 -6.75 16.39
CA PRO A 47 -19.78 -6.12 16.08
C PRO A 47 -18.74 -7.09 15.50
N ASP A 48 -18.73 -8.35 15.95
CA ASP A 48 -17.83 -9.39 15.46
C ASP A 48 -18.19 -9.81 14.02
N ASP A 49 -19.47 -9.97 13.72
CA ASP A 49 -19.94 -10.23 12.35
C ASP A 49 -19.55 -9.08 11.41
N ALA A 50 -19.73 -7.83 11.87
CA ALA A 50 -19.33 -6.65 11.13
C ALA A 50 -17.82 -6.61 10.87
N TRP A 51 -17.02 -7.03 11.86
CA TRP A 51 -15.56 -7.13 11.71
C TRP A 51 -15.19 -8.20 10.67
N GLN A 52 -15.75 -9.40 10.74
CA GLN A 52 -15.44 -10.47 9.80
C GLN A 52 -15.71 -10.06 8.33
N GLU A 53 -16.85 -9.41 8.09
CA GLU A 53 -17.17 -8.90 6.75
C GLU A 53 -16.23 -7.77 6.32
N PHE A 54 -15.94 -6.83 7.22
CA PHE A 54 -15.03 -5.72 6.94
C PHE A 54 -13.60 -6.19 6.70
N GLU A 55 -13.09 -7.08 7.54
CA GLU A 55 -11.77 -7.71 7.44
C GLU A 55 -11.63 -8.45 6.12
N LYS A 56 -12.62 -9.27 5.74
CA LYS A 56 -12.63 -9.95 4.44
C LYS A 56 -12.51 -8.96 3.28
N ALA A 57 -13.28 -7.87 3.31
CA ALA A 57 -13.21 -6.84 2.27
C ALA A 57 -11.87 -6.10 2.25
N LEU A 58 -11.26 -5.87 3.42
CA LEU A 58 -9.95 -5.23 3.56
C LEU A 58 -8.80 -6.15 3.13
N CYS A 59 -8.84 -7.43 3.46
CA CYS A 59 -7.86 -8.43 3.02
C CYS A 59 -7.86 -8.54 1.50
N ALA A 60 -9.04 -8.66 0.87
CA ALA A 60 -9.15 -8.66 -0.59
C ALA A 60 -8.59 -7.38 -1.24
N GLU A 61 -8.76 -6.23 -0.56
CA GLU A 61 -8.15 -4.98 -1.00
C GLU A 61 -6.61 -5.01 -0.84
N MET A 62 -6.07 -5.59 0.24
CA MET A 62 -4.62 -5.74 0.43
C MET A 62 -3.99 -6.70 -0.59
N ASP A 63 -4.66 -7.80 -0.93
CA ASP A 63 -4.22 -8.73 -1.98
C ASP A 63 -4.12 -8.05 -3.34
N ARG A 64 -5.12 -7.21 -3.67
CA ARG A 64 -5.14 -6.43 -4.92
C ARG A 64 -3.97 -5.44 -4.97
N ILE A 65 -3.74 -4.70 -3.88
CA ILE A 65 -2.63 -3.74 -3.78
C ILE A 65 -1.29 -4.46 -3.86
N SER A 66 -1.15 -5.60 -3.18
CA SER A 66 0.07 -6.41 -3.19
C SER A 66 0.39 -6.94 -4.58
N THR A 67 -0.61 -7.45 -5.30
CA THR A 67 -0.45 -7.86 -6.70
C THR A 67 0.05 -6.70 -7.57
N TYR A 68 -0.55 -5.51 -7.42
CA TYR A 68 -0.14 -4.31 -8.15
C TYR A 68 1.31 -3.91 -7.82
N PHE A 69 1.66 -3.91 -6.54
CA PHE A 69 3.01 -3.63 -6.05
C PHE A 69 4.04 -4.60 -6.66
N TYR A 70 3.81 -5.90 -6.58
CA TYR A 70 4.80 -6.90 -7.02
C TYR A 70 5.02 -6.88 -8.54
N ASN A 71 4.01 -6.50 -9.33
CA ASN A 71 4.18 -6.29 -10.77
C ASN A 71 5.16 -5.13 -11.06
N ILE A 72 5.01 -4.00 -10.34
CA ILE A 72 5.92 -2.86 -10.48
C ILE A 72 7.30 -3.21 -9.94
N TYR A 73 7.36 -3.83 -8.76
CA TYR A 73 8.60 -4.22 -8.11
C TYR A 73 9.44 -5.15 -9.00
N ALA A 74 8.81 -6.15 -9.63
CA ALA A 74 9.49 -7.04 -10.57
C ALA A 74 10.04 -6.28 -11.77
N ARG A 75 9.24 -5.40 -12.39
CA ARG A 75 9.67 -4.55 -13.51
C ARG A 75 10.87 -3.69 -13.13
N LEU A 76 10.81 -2.99 -12.00
CA LEU A 76 11.88 -2.11 -11.53
C LEU A 76 13.15 -2.91 -11.19
N THR A 77 13.02 -4.03 -10.51
CA THR A 77 14.14 -4.93 -10.20
C THR A 77 14.86 -5.39 -11.46
N THR A 78 14.12 -5.79 -12.49
CA THR A 78 14.70 -6.18 -13.79
C THR A 78 15.40 -4.99 -14.45
N SER A 79 14.79 -3.81 -14.44
CA SER A 79 15.38 -2.60 -15.02
C SER A 79 16.67 -2.19 -14.31
N VAL A 80 16.69 -2.19 -12.98
CA VAL A 80 17.91 -1.93 -12.19
C VAL A 80 19.03 -2.85 -12.60
N LYS A 81 18.80 -4.17 -12.66
CA LYS A 81 19.81 -5.15 -13.09
C LYS A 81 20.31 -4.89 -14.52
N GLN A 82 19.39 -4.57 -15.44
CA GLN A 82 19.72 -4.30 -16.83
C GLN A 82 20.61 -3.07 -16.99
N HIS A 83 20.39 -2.03 -16.19
CA HIS A 83 21.12 -0.77 -16.34
C HIS A 83 22.39 -0.66 -15.49
N LEU A 84 22.48 -1.36 -14.35
CA LEU A 84 23.67 -1.33 -13.50
C LEU A 84 24.79 -2.24 -14.01
N ALA A 85 24.47 -3.46 -14.48
CA ALA A 85 25.49 -4.42 -14.92
C ALA A 85 26.41 -3.91 -16.06
N PRO A 86 25.91 -3.21 -17.09
CA PRO A 86 26.76 -2.68 -18.16
C PRO A 86 27.69 -1.54 -17.71
N MET A 87 27.30 -0.77 -16.69
CA MET A 87 28.11 0.34 -16.16
C MET A 87 29.36 -0.16 -15.44
N GLU A 88 29.33 -1.37 -14.87
CA GLU A 88 30.50 -1.99 -14.24
C GLU A 88 31.53 -2.49 -15.26
N ALA A 89 31.10 -2.76 -16.50
CA ALA A 89 31.95 -3.35 -17.53
C ALA A 89 32.68 -2.31 -18.41
N HIS A 90 32.08 -1.14 -18.68
CA HIS A 90 32.57 -0.23 -19.73
C HIS A 90 32.36 1.27 -19.44
N LYS A 91 33.46 2.05 -19.38
CA LYS A 91 33.45 3.51 -19.13
C LYS A 91 32.66 4.36 -20.14
N HIS A 92 32.61 3.97 -21.43
CA HIS A 92 31.90 4.77 -22.46
C HIS A 92 30.37 4.53 -22.49
N VAL A 93 29.88 3.51 -21.79
CA VAL A 93 28.46 3.11 -21.75
C VAL A 93 27.68 3.89 -20.68
N GLU A 94 28.38 4.54 -19.75
CA GLU A 94 27.83 5.26 -18.59
C GLU A 94 26.86 6.38 -18.95
N SER A 95 27.15 7.18 -19.99
CA SER A 95 26.33 8.38 -20.30
C SER A 95 24.91 8.06 -20.73
N LYS A 96 24.66 6.90 -21.36
CA LYS A 96 23.30 6.48 -21.72
C LYS A 96 22.56 6.11 -20.43
N HIS A 97 23.09 5.11 -19.72
CA HIS A 97 22.54 4.48 -18.52
C HIS A 97 22.29 5.45 -17.35
N ARG A 98 23.06 6.53 -17.27
CA ARG A 98 22.87 7.58 -16.26
C ARG A 98 21.49 8.23 -16.31
N LYS A 99 20.92 8.44 -17.50
CA LYS A 99 19.57 9.00 -17.61
C LYS A 99 18.53 8.02 -17.05
N GLU A 100 18.63 6.74 -17.41
CA GLU A 100 17.70 5.72 -16.88
C GLU A 100 17.87 5.53 -15.37
N CYS A 101 19.07 5.68 -14.81
CA CYS A 101 19.27 5.68 -13.35
C CYS A 101 18.49 6.79 -12.64
N ILE A 102 18.45 8.01 -13.18
CA ILE A 102 17.66 9.11 -12.58
C ILE A 102 16.17 8.77 -12.58
N GLU A 103 15.66 8.21 -13.68
CA GLU A 103 14.25 7.80 -13.80
C GLU A 103 13.94 6.64 -12.82
N LEU A 104 14.82 5.64 -12.72
CA LEU A 104 14.69 4.53 -11.77
C LEU A 104 14.74 5.01 -10.32
N PHE A 105 15.61 5.96 -9.99
CA PHE A 105 15.69 6.55 -8.65
C PHE A 105 14.36 7.19 -8.27
N ALA A 106 13.75 7.98 -9.17
CA ALA A 106 12.45 8.57 -8.93
C ALA A 106 11.35 7.51 -8.75
N GLU A 107 11.29 6.50 -9.63
CA GLU A 107 10.27 5.44 -9.55
C GLU A 107 10.44 4.57 -8.29
N LEU A 108 11.66 4.24 -7.87
CA LEU A 108 11.90 3.47 -6.64
C LEU A 108 11.48 4.25 -5.39
N ASN A 109 11.71 5.57 -5.35
CA ASN A 109 11.23 6.43 -4.28
C ASN A 109 9.69 6.50 -4.25
N GLU A 110 9.05 6.60 -5.42
CA GLU A 110 7.60 6.51 -5.49
C GLU A 110 7.07 5.14 -5.05
N LEU A 111 7.78 4.05 -5.34
CA LEU A 111 7.37 2.70 -4.90
C LEU A 111 7.46 2.57 -3.37
N LYS A 112 8.46 3.18 -2.77
CA LYS A 112 8.56 3.30 -1.30
C LYS A 112 7.41 4.11 -0.72
N ASN A 113 7.10 5.27 -1.30
CA ASN A 113 5.97 6.12 -0.89
C ASN A 113 4.62 5.40 -1.07
N PHE A 114 4.45 4.62 -2.14
CA PHE A 114 3.28 3.79 -2.40
C PHE A 114 2.99 2.82 -1.24
N VAL A 115 4.02 2.10 -0.77
CA VAL A 115 3.87 1.17 0.38
C VAL A 115 3.51 1.93 1.65
N GLN A 116 4.12 3.09 1.89
CA GLN A 116 3.84 3.92 3.06
C GLN A 116 2.38 4.43 3.07
N LEU A 117 1.90 4.98 1.97
CA LEU A 117 0.53 5.52 1.88
C LEU A 117 -0.53 4.42 2.04
N ASN A 118 -0.32 3.25 1.42
CA ASN A 118 -1.23 2.12 1.57
C ASN A 118 -1.22 1.56 3.00
N SER A 119 -0.04 1.42 3.62
CA SER A 119 0.10 1.01 5.02
C SER A 119 -0.63 1.96 5.97
N GLU A 120 -0.46 3.27 5.77
CA GLU A 120 -1.14 4.28 6.57
C GLU A 120 -2.66 4.26 6.34
N GLY A 121 -3.10 4.00 5.10
CA GLY A 121 -4.50 3.85 4.75
C GLY A 121 -5.16 2.65 5.44
N ALA A 122 -4.51 1.48 5.41
CA ALA A 122 -4.94 0.29 6.13
C ALA A 122 -5.02 0.56 7.63
N ARG A 123 -3.95 1.09 8.23
CA ARG A 123 -3.92 1.43 9.65
C ARG A 123 -5.05 2.39 10.05
N LYS A 124 -5.26 3.45 9.27
CA LYS A 124 -6.32 4.44 9.55
C LYS A 124 -7.73 3.89 9.33
N ILE A 125 -7.94 2.94 8.43
CA ILE A 125 -9.27 2.39 8.17
C ILE A 125 -9.66 1.37 9.25
N VAL A 126 -8.72 0.57 9.75
CA VAL A 126 -8.97 -0.33 10.89
C VAL A 126 -9.18 0.48 12.17
N LYS A 127 -8.33 1.48 12.48
CA LYS A 127 -8.58 2.39 13.62
C LYS A 127 -9.94 3.11 13.55
N LYS A 128 -10.47 3.31 12.33
CA LYS A 128 -11.80 3.87 12.15
C LYS A 128 -12.88 2.87 12.53
N PHE A 129 -12.76 1.61 12.09
CA PHE A 129 -13.64 0.54 12.51
C PHE A 129 -13.62 0.40 14.04
N ASP A 130 -12.42 0.29 14.63
CA ASP A 130 -12.22 0.17 16.08
C ASP A 130 -12.93 1.26 16.87
N LYS A 131 -12.74 2.52 16.46
CA LYS A 131 -13.40 3.66 17.11
C LYS A 131 -14.93 3.60 17.03
N PHE A 132 -15.48 3.05 15.95
CA PHE A 132 -16.94 3.03 15.76
C PHE A 132 -17.61 1.86 16.47
N ASN A 133 -16.93 0.73 16.62
CA ASN A 133 -17.49 -0.48 17.21
C ASN A 133 -16.98 -0.77 18.63
N GLY A 134 -16.04 0.03 19.14
CA GLY A 134 -15.45 -0.18 20.48
C GLY A 134 -14.48 -1.35 20.54
N THR A 135 -13.86 -1.70 19.41
CA THR A 135 -12.94 -2.85 19.26
C THR A 135 -11.48 -2.40 19.19
N SER A 136 -10.54 -3.37 19.07
CA SER A 136 -9.10 -3.11 19.06
C SER A 136 -8.33 -3.98 18.05
N HIS A 137 -8.83 -4.13 16.83
CA HIS A 137 -8.26 -5.02 15.81
C HIS A 137 -7.03 -4.45 15.09
N CYS A 138 -6.79 -3.13 15.17
CA CYS A 138 -5.72 -2.49 14.39
C CYS A 138 -4.32 -3.05 14.67
N GLY A 139 -4.01 -3.41 15.92
CA GLY A 139 -2.70 -3.97 16.25
C GLY A 139 -2.48 -5.28 15.52
N ASP A 140 -3.40 -6.22 15.72
CA ASP A 140 -3.34 -7.56 15.16
C ASP A 140 -3.36 -7.55 13.64
N PHE A 141 -4.31 -6.82 13.03
CA PHE A 141 -4.41 -6.74 11.57
C PHE A 141 -3.11 -6.25 10.92
N MET A 142 -2.48 -5.22 11.48
CA MET A 142 -1.25 -4.66 10.93
C MET A 142 -0.05 -5.62 11.07
N ALA A 143 -0.10 -6.55 12.03
CA ALA A 143 0.94 -7.54 12.27
C ALA A 143 0.72 -8.86 11.48
N THR A 144 -0.53 -9.20 11.18
CA THR A 144 -0.88 -10.52 10.62
C THR A 144 -1.28 -10.48 9.15
N CYS A 145 -1.64 -9.32 8.59
CA CYS A 145 -1.98 -9.19 7.18
C CYS A 145 -0.74 -9.42 6.30
N GLN A 146 -0.53 -10.66 5.86
CA GLN A 146 0.66 -11.09 5.12
C GLN A 146 1.00 -10.23 3.89
N PRO A 147 0.05 -9.88 3.00
CA PRO A 147 0.35 -9.03 1.84
C PRO A 147 0.92 -7.67 2.25
N LEU A 148 0.42 -7.08 3.34
CA LEU A 148 0.88 -5.80 3.85
C LEU A 148 2.28 -5.90 4.47
N VAL A 149 2.50 -6.90 5.33
CA VAL A 149 3.79 -7.14 5.99
C VAL A 149 4.88 -7.41 4.96
N ALA A 150 4.59 -8.21 3.93
CA ALA A 150 5.54 -8.50 2.87
C ALA A 150 5.94 -7.25 2.07
N MET A 151 4.98 -6.40 1.67
CA MET A 151 5.28 -5.13 1.02
C MET A 151 6.10 -4.19 1.91
N GLN A 152 5.80 -4.13 3.21
CA GLN A 152 6.55 -3.32 4.16
C GLN A 152 7.99 -3.79 4.31
N HIS A 153 8.22 -5.10 4.34
CA HIS A 153 9.55 -5.67 4.34
C HIS A 153 10.34 -5.21 3.11
N GLU A 154 9.78 -5.34 1.90
CA GLU A 154 10.43 -4.88 0.66
C GLU A 154 10.78 -3.38 0.71
N ALA A 155 9.87 -2.55 1.21
CA ALA A 155 10.07 -1.10 1.32
C ALA A 155 11.11 -0.69 2.39
N GLN A 156 11.39 -1.57 3.36
CA GLN A 156 12.37 -1.33 4.42
C GLN A 156 13.75 -1.89 4.08
N THR A 157 13.83 -2.96 3.28
CA THR A 157 15.09 -3.67 3.02
C THR A 157 15.56 -3.49 1.58
N ASN A 158 14.81 -4.05 0.62
CA ASN A 158 15.27 -4.20 -0.75
C ASN A 158 15.15 -2.91 -1.58
N ILE A 159 14.05 -2.16 -1.44
CA ILE A 159 13.87 -0.90 -2.19
C ILE A 159 14.93 0.14 -1.80
N PRO A 160 15.23 0.39 -0.51
CA PRO A 160 16.30 1.31 -0.13
C PRO A 160 17.69 0.89 -0.64
N ALA A 161 17.98 -0.42 -0.67
CA ALA A 161 19.24 -0.92 -1.24
C ALA A 161 19.32 -0.59 -2.74
N MET A 162 18.27 -0.86 -3.51
CA MET A 162 18.21 -0.51 -4.94
C MET A 162 18.33 1.00 -5.17
N ILE A 163 17.72 1.83 -4.32
CA ILE A 163 17.85 3.29 -4.40
C ILE A 163 19.32 3.69 -4.25
N SER A 164 20.02 3.17 -3.24
CA SER A 164 21.44 3.44 -3.00
C SER A 164 22.33 2.97 -4.16
N ASP A 165 22.04 1.80 -4.71
CA ASP A 165 22.81 1.26 -5.84
C ASP A 165 22.67 2.11 -7.11
N VAL A 166 21.48 2.68 -7.33
CA VAL A 166 21.21 3.55 -8.49
C VAL A 166 21.76 4.97 -8.26
N GLU A 167 21.70 5.50 -7.03
CA GLU A 167 22.16 6.85 -6.68
C GLU A 167 23.69 7.01 -6.80
N THR A 168 24.44 5.92 -6.62
CA THR A 168 25.92 5.94 -6.64
C THR A 168 26.54 5.85 -8.05
N ARG A 169 25.73 5.83 -9.12
CA ARG A 169 26.15 5.63 -10.51
C ARG A 169 25.97 6.88 -11.39
#